data_AF-A0A383C336-F1
#
_entry.id   AF-A0A383C336-F1
#
_cell.length_a   1.000
_cell.length_b   1.000
_cell.length_c   1.000
_cell.angle_alpha   90.00
_cell.angle_beta   90.00
_cell.angle_gamma   90.00
#
_symmetry.space_group_name_H-M   'P 1'
#
loop_
_entity.id
_entity.type
_entity.pdbx_description
1 polymer ?
#
loop_
_entity_poly.entity_id
_entity_poly.type
_entity_poly.pdbx_seq_one_letter_code
_entity_poly.pdbx_strand_id
1 'polypeptide(L)'
;MKGIILHGGHGTRLRPLTHTGPKQLLPIANKPMSQYCIESIREAGITDIAIIIGGLGSNKVKEYYGNGKNFGVNLTYIEQDEPRGIAHAIRLCK
;
A
#
# COMPACT_ATOMS: atom_id res chain seq x y z
N MET A 1 15.85 -3.81 -9.66
CA MET A 1 15.57 -3.33 -8.28
C MET A 1 14.07 -3.45 -8.05
N LYS A 2 13.60 -3.74 -6.82
CA LYS A 2 12.16 -3.83 -6.48
C LYS A 2 11.80 -2.80 -5.41
N GLY A 3 10.56 -2.31 -5.45
CA GLY A 3 10.01 -1.38 -4.46
C GLY A 3 9.15 -2.10 -3.42
N ILE A 4 9.04 -1.53 -2.22
CA ILE A 4 8.15 -2.03 -1.17
C ILE A 4 7.32 -0.86 -0.63
N ILE A 5 6.01 -1.02 -0.55
CA ILE A 5 5.10 -0.05 0.09
C ILE A 5 4.39 -0.73 1.26
N LEU A 6 4.48 -0.13 2.44
CA LEU A 6 3.89 -0.69 3.66
C LEU A 6 2.48 -0.16 3.88
N HIS A 7 1.47 -0.97 3.55
CA HIS A 7 0.05 -0.70 3.79
C HIS A 7 -0.44 -1.27 5.12
N GLY A 8 0.35 -1.10 6.18
CA GLY A 8 0.01 -1.55 7.52
C GLY A 8 -0.65 -0.49 8.41
N GLY A 9 -1.16 -0.96 9.54
CA GLY A 9 -1.60 -0.16 10.69
C GLY A 9 -3.03 0.38 10.58
N HIS A 10 -3.70 0.43 11.73
CA HIS A 10 -5.13 0.77 11.86
C HIS A 10 -5.48 2.25 11.65
N GLY A 11 -4.50 3.12 11.39
CA GLY A 11 -4.75 4.55 11.14
C GLY A 11 -5.54 5.26 12.23
N THR A 12 -5.42 4.84 13.48
CA THR A 12 -6.30 5.24 14.60
C THR A 12 -6.31 6.73 14.88
N ARG A 13 -5.21 7.43 14.62
CA ARG A 13 -5.11 8.90 14.80
C ARG A 13 -5.91 9.70 13.76
N LEU A 14 -6.28 9.09 12.63
CA LEU A 14 -7.05 9.74 11.57
C LEU A 14 -8.55 9.41 11.68
N ARG A 15 -8.99 8.79 12.77
CA ARG A 15 -10.41 8.55 13.02
C ARG A 15 -11.16 9.89 13.11
N PRO A 16 -12.40 9.96 12.57
CA PRO A 16 -13.22 8.86 12.08
C PRO A 16 -12.94 8.42 10.63
N LEU A 17 -12.06 9.10 9.88
CA LEU A 17 -11.84 8.85 8.45
C LEU A 17 -11.40 7.41 8.13
N THR A 18 -10.72 6.77 9.08
CA THR A 18 -10.20 5.39 8.96
C THR A 18 -11.13 4.33 9.54
N HIS A 19 -12.36 4.67 9.95
CA HIS A 19 -13.37 3.67 10.34
C HIS A 19 -13.89 2.86 9.14
N THR A 20 -14.00 3.49 7.97
CA THR A 20 -14.67 2.92 6.79
C THR A 20 -13.69 2.34 5.77
N GLY A 21 -12.39 2.56 5.93
CA GLY A 21 -11.40 2.12 4.96
C GLY A 21 -9.94 2.35 5.38
N PRO A 22 -9.00 1.82 4.57
CA PRO A 22 -7.57 1.94 4.83
C PRO A 22 -7.11 3.39 4.63
N LYS A 23 -6.25 3.89 5.52
CA LYS A 23 -5.68 5.25 5.43
C LYS A 23 -4.99 5.51 4.08
N GLN A 24 -4.48 4.45 3.46
CA GLN A 24 -3.73 4.46 2.21
C GLN A 24 -4.59 4.87 1.00
N LEU A 25 -5.91 4.66 1.10
CA LEU A 25 -6.87 5.07 0.08
C LEU A 25 -7.56 6.40 0.39
N LEU A 26 -7.18 7.10 1.47
CA LEU A 26 -7.69 8.44 1.72
C LEU A 26 -7.24 9.37 0.59
N PRO A 27 -8.15 10.15 -0.01
CA PRO A 27 -7.82 11.04 -1.10
C PRO A 27 -7.04 12.26 -0.59
N ILE A 28 -5.96 12.58 -1.28
CA ILE A 28 -5.21 13.84 -1.19
C ILE A 28 -5.26 14.43 -2.59
N ALA A 29 -5.82 15.63 -2.75
CA ALA A 29 -5.97 16.29 -4.05
C ALA A 29 -6.53 15.36 -5.16
N ASN A 30 -7.63 14.67 -4.85
CA ASN A 30 -8.36 13.73 -5.74
C ASN A 30 -7.61 12.42 -6.08
N LYS A 31 -6.50 12.11 -5.42
CA LYS A 31 -5.74 10.88 -5.62
C LYS A 31 -5.53 10.16 -4.29
N PRO A 32 -5.65 8.83 -4.22
CA PRO A 32 -5.28 8.09 -3.01
C PRO A 32 -3.86 8.41 -2.55
N MET A 33 -3.68 8.60 -1.24
CA MET A 33 -2.38 8.87 -0.61
C MET A 33 -1.28 7.91 -1.10
N SER A 34 -1.56 6.61 -1.15
CA SER A 34 -0.56 5.61 -1.56
C SER A 34 -0.26 5.57 -3.06
N GLN A 35 -1.09 6.19 -3.90
CA GLN A 35 -0.81 6.28 -5.33
C GLN A 35 0.38 7.20 -5.61
N TYR A 36 0.55 8.27 -4.82
CA TYR A 36 1.74 9.11 -4.90
C TYR A 36 3.02 8.31 -4.67
N CYS A 37 3.01 7.36 -3.72
CA CYS A 37 4.15 6.48 -3.49
C CYS A 37 4.44 5.57 -4.69
N ILE A 38 3.41 5.00 -5.31
CA ILE A 38 3.56 4.17 -6.53
C ILE A 38 4.18 4.99 -7.66
N GLU A 39 3.68 6.19 -7.89
CA GLU A 39 4.17 7.08 -8.95
C GLU A 39 5.62 7.50 -8.71
N SER A 40 5.98 7.89 -7.49
CA SER A 40 7.37 8.25 -7.16
C SER A 40 8.34 7.07 -7.31
N ILE A 41 7.94 5.86 -6.93
CA ILE A 41 8.78 4.65 -7.12
C ILE A 41 8.96 4.35 -8.61
N ARG A 42 7.89 4.49 -9.40
CA ARG A 42 7.94 4.33 -10.85
C ARG A 42 8.83 5.37 -11.52
N GLU A 43 8.72 6.64 -11.12
CA GLU A 43 9.55 7.76 -11.61
C GLU A 43 11.04 7.54 -11.31
N ALA A 44 11.36 6.83 -10.22
CA ALA A 44 12.71 6.37 -9.92
C ALA A 44 13.17 5.15 -10.77
N GLY A 45 12.37 4.70 -11.73
CA GLY A 45 12.67 3.59 -12.64
C GLY A 45 12.37 2.20 -12.08
N ILE A 46 11.63 2.09 -10.96
CA ILE A 46 11.30 0.81 -10.33
C ILE A 46 9.86 0.44 -10.65
N THR A 47 9.67 -0.64 -11.40
CA THR A 47 8.33 -1.08 -11.85
C THR A 47 7.80 -2.28 -11.10
N ASP A 48 8.65 -3.13 -10.50
CA ASP A 48 8.20 -4.25 -9.67
C ASP A 48 8.07 -3.81 -8.21
N ILE A 49 6.84 -3.78 -7.70
CA ILE A 49 6.52 -3.24 -6.37
C ILE A 49 5.71 -4.26 -5.56
N ALA A 50 6.15 -4.52 -4.33
CA ALA A 50 5.39 -5.28 -3.36
C ALA A 50 4.62 -4.35 -2.41
N ILE A 51 3.33 -4.59 -2.23
CA ILE A 51 2.49 -3.90 -1.26
C ILE A 51 2.23 -4.83 -0.09
N ILE A 52 2.71 -4.46 1.09
CA ILE A 52 2.45 -5.19 2.32
C ILE A 52 1.09 -4.79 2.85
N ILE A 53 0.10 -5.66 2.75
CA ILE A 53 -1.28 -5.39 3.16
C ILE A 53 -1.62 -6.14 4.45
N GLY A 54 -2.44 -5.54 5.31
CA GLY A 54 -2.87 -6.18 6.55
C GLY A 54 -3.98 -5.39 7.25
N GLY A 55 -4.76 -6.07 8.09
CA GLY A 55 -5.87 -5.47 8.84
C GLY A 55 -7.10 -5.11 8.01
N LEU A 56 -7.99 -4.31 8.61
CA LEU A 56 -9.25 -3.89 8.00
C LEU A 56 -9.03 -3.05 6.74
N GLY A 57 -9.58 -3.52 5.62
CA GLY A 57 -9.58 -2.80 4.35
C GLY A 57 -8.42 -3.12 3.41
N SER A 58 -7.59 -4.11 3.72
CA SER A 58 -6.55 -4.64 2.82
C SER A 58 -7.09 -5.03 1.44
N ASN A 59 -8.28 -5.65 1.39
CA ASN A 59 -8.95 -6.01 0.13
C ASN A 59 -9.26 -4.80 -0.74
N LYS A 60 -9.66 -3.66 -0.15
CA LYS A 60 -9.95 -2.43 -0.89
C LYS A 60 -8.71 -1.90 -1.63
N VAL A 61 -7.52 -2.03 -1.02
CA VAL A 61 -6.25 -1.66 -1.67
C VAL A 61 -6.02 -2.55 -2.88
N LYS A 62 -6.17 -3.87 -2.72
CA LYS A 62 -5.96 -4.85 -3.79
C LYS A 62 -6.97 -4.66 -4.94
N GLU A 63 -8.22 -4.36 -4.61
CA GLU A 63 -9.27 -4.04 -5.58
C GLU A 63 -8.97 -2.74 -6.34
N TYR A 64 -8.56 -1.68 -5.64
CA TYR A 64 -8.28 -0.37 -6.25
C TYR A 64 -7.07 -0.42 -7.20
N TYR A 65 -5.96 -1.02 -6.76
CA TYR A 65 -4.72 -1.01 -7.52
C TYR A 65 -4.57 -2.18 -8.49
N GLY A 66 -5.31 -3.28 -8.28
CA GLY A 66 -5.25 -4.47 -9.13
C GLY A 66 -3.83 -5.00 -9.28
N ASN A 67 -3.41 -5.33 -10.49
CA ASN A 67 -2.03 -5.77 -10.78
C ASN A 67 -1.06 -4.61 -11.07
N GLY A 68 -1.49 -3.34 -10.96
CA GLY A 68 -0.64 -2.18 -11.22
C GLY A 68 -0.58 -1.69 -12.66
N LYS A 69 -1.17 -2.41 -13.63
CA LYS A 69 -1.05 -2.05 -15.06
C LYS A 69 -1.52 -0.63 -15.37
N ASN A 70 -2.60 -0.18 -14.73
CA ASN A 70 -3.13 1.19 -14.91
C ASN A 70 -2.17 2.28 -14.41
N PHE A 71 -1.16 1.91 -13.63
CA PHE A 71 -0.13 2.79 -13.09
C PHE A 71 1.23 2.58 -13.76
N GLY A 72 1.35 1.65 -14.71
CA GLY A 72 2.61 1.32 -15.39
C GLY A 72 3.62 0.56 -14.52
N VAL A 73 3.13 -0.21 -13.54
CA VAL A 73 3.95 -1.02 -12.62
C VAL A 73 3.38 -2.44 -12.49
N ASN A 74 4.17 -3.37 -11.95
CA ASN A 74 3.76 -4.71 -11.57
C ASN A 74 3.59 -4.76 -10.05
N LEU A 75 2.36 -4.90 -9.58
CA LEU A 75 2.05 -4.98 -8.15
C LEU A 75 1.93 -6.42 -7.69
N THR A 76 2.62 -6.73 -6.60
CA THR A 76 2.44 -7.96 -5.82
C THR A 76 1.96 -7.60 -4.42
N TYR A 77 1.18 -8.48 -3.80
CA TYR A 77 0.62 -8.24 -2.47
C TYR A 77 1.12 -9.30 -1.52
N ILE A 78 1.61 -8.85 -0.37
CA ILE A 78 2.11 -9.71 0.69
C ILE A 78 1.29 -9.42 1.93
N GLU A 79 0.68 -10.45 2.50
CA GLU A 79 -0.13 -10.31 3.71
C GLU A 79 0.77 -10.21 4.93
N GLN A 80 0.47 -9.23 5.78
CA GLN A 80 1.01 -9.09 7.12
C GLN A 80 -0.15 -9.27 8.11
N ASP A 81 -0.05 -10.35 8.89
CA ASP A 81 -0.98 -10.76 9.93
C ASP A 81 -1.23 -9.66 10.96
N GLU A 82 -0.15 -9.08 11.48
CA GLU A 82 -0.23 -8.04 12.51
C GLU A 82 0.80 -6.93 12.27
N PRO A 83 0.54 -5.69 12.75
CA PRO A 83 1.45 -4.57 12.60
C PRO A 83 2.70 -4.69 13.51
N ARG A 84 3.54 -5.68 13.26
CA ARG A 84 4.78 -6.00 14.00
C ARG A 84 5.97 -5.10 13.63
N GLY A 85 5.70 -3.94 13.06
CA GLY A 85 6.69 -2.95 12.67
C GLY A 85 7.22 -3.09 11.24
N ILE A 86 8.01 -2.08 10.83
CA ILE A 86 8.51 -1.91 9.46
C ILE A 86 9.51 -3.01 9.08
N ALA A 87 10.42 -3.36 10.00
CA ALA A 87 11.41 -4.41 9.76
C ALA A 87 10.75 -5.78 9.49
N HIS A 88 9.64 -6.09 10.17
CA HIS A 88 8.88 -7.32 9.93
C HIS A 88 8.30 -7.34 8.51
N ALA A 89 7.75 -6.21 8.05
CA ALA A 89 7.21 -6.08 6.70
C ALA A 89 8.29 -6.31 5.62
N ILE A 90 9.51 -5.80 5.83
CA ILE A 90 10.64 -6.05 4.93
C ILE A 90 11.01 -7.55 4.94
N ARG A 91 11.03 -8.21 6.11
CA ARG A 91 11.32 -9.64 6.25
C ARG A 91 10.36 -10.54 5.45
N LEU A 92 9.11 -10.11 5.23
CA LEU A 92 8.12 -10.87 4.46
C LEU A 92 8.41 -10.86 2.95
N CYS A 93 9.18 -9.89 2.45
CA CYS A 93 9.62 -9.82 1.07
C CYS A 93 10.82 -10.74 0.86
N LYS A 94 10.56 -11.99 0.46
CA LYS A 94 11.59 -12.94 0.00
C LYS A 94 11.90 -12.75 -1.48
#